data_AF-A0A708BW09-F1
#
_entry.id   AF-A0A708BW09-F1
#
_cell.length_a   1.000
_cell.length_b   1.000
_cell.length_c   1.000
_cell.angle_alpha   90.00
_cell.angle_beta   90.00
_cell.angle_gamma   90.00
#
_symmetry.space_group_name_H-M   'P 1'
#
loop_
_entity.id
_entity.type
_entity.pdbx_description
1 polymer ?
#
loop_
_entity_poly.entity_id
_entity_poly.type
_entity_poly.pdbx_seq_one_letter_code
_entity_poly.pdbx_strand_id
1 'polypeptide(L)'
;ALTTETERKIRMVQLRTVSKREKILFPVVLLLLVALLLPDAAPLLGMFCFGNLMRESGVVERLSDTVQNGLINIVTIFLGLSVGAKLVADKFLQPQTLGILLLGVIAFGIGTAAGVLMA
;
A
#
# COMPACT_ATOMS: atom_id res chain seq x y z
N ALA A 1 -13.97 21.11 6.15
CA ALA A 1 -15.08 20.46 6.88
C ALA A 1 -14.66 20.08 8.30
N LEU A 2 -13.58 19.30 8.49
CA LEU A 2 -13.20 18.81 9.84
C LEU A 2 -12.05 19.57 10.52
N THR A 3 -11.01 19.99 9.78
CA THR A 3 -9.85 20.69 10.39
C THR A 3 -10.01 22.20 10.44
N THR A 4 -9.48 22.80 11.50
CA THR A 4 -9.40 24.25 11.70
C THR A 4 -8.20 24.87 10.98
N GLU A 5 -8.23 26.20 10.73
CA GLU A 5 -7.06 26.88 10.13
C GLU A 5 -5.83 26.87 11.03
N THR A 6 -6.01 26.81 12.35
CA THR A 6 -4.93 26.76 13.34
C THR A 6 -4.20 25.43 13.29
N GLU A 7 -4.93 24.31 13.20
CA GLU A 7 -4.36 22.96 13.02
C GLU A 7 -3.53 22.86 11.73
N ARG A 8 -4.03 23.44 10.63
CA ARG A 8 -3.33 23.41 9.34
C ARG A 8 -2.02 24.21 9.33
N LYS A 9 -1.83 25.11 10.29
CA LYS A 9 -0.62 25.97 10.40
C LYS A 9 0.43 25.38 11.36
N ILE A 10 0.18 24.20 11.94
CA ILE A 10 1.16 23.51 12.79
C ILE A 10 2.43 23.23 11.98
N ARG A 11 3.60 23.57 12.55
CA ARG A 11 4.90 23.29 11.95
C ARG A 11 5.33 21.87 12.32
N MET A 12 5.42 21.00 11.30
CA MET A 12 5.97 19.66 11.48
C MET A 12 7.47 19.74 11.79
N VAL A 13 7.89 19.08 12.87
CA VAL A 13 9.30 18.95 13.23
C VAL A 13 10.04 18.11 12.19
N GLN A 14 11.34 18.37 12.03
CA GLN A 14 12.17 17.54 11.17
C GLN A 14 12.22 16.10 11.68
N LEU A 15 12.19 15.16 10.75
CA LEU A 15 12.24 13.73 11.06
C LEU A 15 13.57 13.39 11.76
N ARG A 16 13.53 12.42 12.67
CA ARG A 16 14.73 11.89 13.31
C ARG A 16 15.62 11.21 12.26
N THR A 17 16.92 11.23 12.49
CA THR A 17 17.89 10.49 11.66
C THR A 17 17.75 8.99 11.94
N VAL A 18 17.13 8.29 10.99
CA VAL A 18 16.93 6.84 11.09
C VAL A 18 18.21 6.13 10.67
N SER A 19 18.70 5.20 11.49
CA SER A 19 19.94 4.48 11.16
C SER A 19 19.73 3.49 10.01
N LYS A 20 20.78 3.22 9.22
CA LYS A 20 20.69 2.23 8.13
C LYS A 20 20.30 0.83 8.64
N ARG A 21 20.78 0.45 9.83
CA ARG A 21 20.44 -0.83 10.47
C ARG A 21 18.96 -0.92 10.84
N GLU A 22 18.39 0.17 11.36
CA GLU A 22 16.97 0.24 11.72
C GLU A 22 16.06 0.07 10.51
N LYS A 23 16.39 0.71 9.38
CA LYS A 23 15.64 0.54 8.12
C LYS A 23 15.67 -0.90 7.60
N ILE A 24 16.81 -1.58 7.72
CA ILE A 24 16.96 -2.99 7.31
C ILE A 24 16.21 -3.94 8.25
N LEU A 25 16.25 -3.71 9.57
CA LEU A 25 15.58 -4.57 10.55
C LEU A 25 14.06 -4.38 10.57
N PHE A 26 13.56 -3.18 10.25
CA PHE A 26 12.13 -2.86 10.24
C PHE A 26 11.26 -3.88 9.49
N PRO A 27 11.51 -4.21 8.21
CA PRO A 27 10.69 -5.19 7.47
C PRO A 27 10.78 -6.61 8.06
N VAL A 28 11.92 -6.98 8.65
CA VAL A 28 12.10 -8.31 9.28
C VAL A 28 11.26 -8.41 10.56
N VAL A 29 11.33 -7.39 11.41
CA VAL A 29 10.54 -7.32 12.66
C VAL A 29 9.04 -7.27 12.32
N LEU A 30 8.65 -6.48 11.33
CA LEU A 30 7.27 -6.41 10.87
C LEU A 30 6.76 -7.77 10.37
N LEU A 31 7.56 -8.48 9.56
CA LEU A 31 7.19 -9.79 9.05
C LEU A 31 7.02 -10.82 10.17
N LEU A 32 7.94 -10.85 11.15
CA LEU A 32 7.83 -11.73 12.31
C LEU A 32 6.59 -11.42 13.14
N LEU A 33 6.28 -10.15 13.35
CA LEU A 33 5.08 -9.72 14.07
C LEU A 33 3.81 -10.19 13.35
N VAL A 34 3.74 -10.01 12.03
CA VAL A 34 2.61 -10.47 11.21
C VAL A 34 2.48 -11.98 11.23
N ALA A 35 3.59 -12.72 11.12
CA ALA A 35 3.58 -14.17 11.15
C ALA A 35 3.05 -14.73 12.49
N LEU A 36 3.32 -14.06 13.61
CA LEU A 36 2.81 -14.46 14.93
C LEU A 36 1.36 -14.04 15.18
N LEU A 37 0.97 -12.81 14.81
CA LEU A 37 -0.34 -12.25 15.18
C LEU A 37 -1.42 -12.47 14.12
N LEU A 38 -1.06 -12.45 12.83
CA LEU A 38 -2.02 -12.50 11.72
C LEU A 38 -1.41 -13.21 10.50
N PRO A 39 -1.32 -14.55 10.52
CA PRO A 39 -0.67 -15.32 9.46
C PRO A 39 -1.37 -15.18 8.11
N ASP A 40 -2.68 -14.89 8.08
CA ASP A 40 -3.44 -14.67 6.84
C ASP A 40 -2.95 -13.44 6.05
N ALA A 41 -2.34 -12.45 6.73
CA ALA A 41 -1.75 -11.27 6.10
C ALA A 41 -0.29 -11.50 5.68
N ALA A 42 0.33 -12.61 6.07
CA ALA A 42 1.73 -12.91 5.79
C ALA A 42 2.08 -12.95 4.29
N PRO A 43 1.24 -13.44 3.37
CA PRO A 43 1.56 -13.43 1.93
C PRO A 43 1.67 -12.00 1.38
N LEU A 44 0.77 -11.11 1.79
CA LEU A 44 0.75 -9.72 1.31
C LEU A 44 1.88 -8.91 1.93
N LEU A 45 1.97 -8.93 3.27
CA LEU A 45 2.97 -8.17 4.00
C LEU A 45 4.37 -8.75 3.82
N GLY A 46 4.52 -10.05 3.61
CA GLY A 46 5.79 -10.70 3.30
C GLY A 46 6.36 -10.26 1.95
N MET A 47 5.55 -10.28 0.89
CA MET A 47 5.99 -9.79 -0.43
C MET A 47 6.31 -8.28 -0.40
N PHE A 48 5.55 -7.51 0.37
CA PHE A 48 5.84 -6.09 0.60
C PHE A 48 7.17 -5.89 1.36
N CYS A 49 7.38 -6.59 2.47
CA CYS A 49 8.59 -6.51 3.29
C CYS A 49 9.83 -7.00 2.53
N PHE A 50 9.68 -7.98 1.65
CA PHE A 50 10.76 -8.44 0.76
C PHE A 50 11.18 -7.34 -0.22
N GLY A 51 10.23 -6.64 -0.84
CA GLY A 51 10.51 -5.47 -1.68
C GLY A 51 11.24 -4.36 -0.90
N ASN A 52 10.80 -4.09 0.33
CA ASN A 52 11.43 -3.10 1.21
C ASN A 52 12.88 -3.51 1.58
N LEU A 53 13.09 -4.77 1.94
CA LEU A 53 14.42 -5.29 2.27
C LEU A 53 15.37 -5.23 1.08
N MET A 54 14.94 -5.55 -0.14
CA MET A 54 15.77 -5.42 -1.33
C MET A 54 16.23 -3.96 -1.56
N ARG A 55 15.34 -3.00 -1.31
CA ARG A 55 15.64 -1.57 -1.43
C ARG A 55 16.60 -1.08 -0.35
N GLU A 56 16.40 -1.48 0.90
CA GLU A 56 17.18 -0.99 2.05
C GLU A 56 18.50 -1.75 2.26
N SER A 57 18.61 -3.00 1.78
CA SER A 57 19.81 -3.83 1.92
C SER A 57 21.00 -3.27 1.13
N GLY A 58 20.76 -2.71 -0.07
CA GLY A 58 21.79 -2.09 -0.91
C GLY A 58 22.84 -3.05 -1.50
N VAL A 59 22.75 -4.36 -1.23
CA VAL A 59 23.62 -5.38 -1.84
C VAL A 59 22.99 -6.01 -3.09
N VAL A 60 21.70 -5.75 -3.32
CA VAL A 60 20.90 -6.32 -4.41
C VAL A 60 20.32 -5.22 -5.32
N GLU A 61 21.11 -4.19 -5.63
CA GLU A 61 20.67 -3.03 -6.43
C GLU A 61 20.03 -3.44 -7.77
N ARG A 62 20.70 -4.33 -8.52
CA ARG A 62 20.17 -4.84 -9.80
C ARG A 62 18.79 -5.49 -9.66
N LEU A 63 18.56 -6.23 -8.57
CA LEU A 63 17.27 -6.87 -8.31
C LEU A 63 16.23 -5.82 -7.93
N SER A 64 16.56 -4.90 -7.02
CA SER A 64 15.66 -3.82 -6.61
C SER A 64 15.22 -2.98 -7.82
N ASP A 65 16.15 -2.58 -8.69
CA ASP A 65 15.86 -1.80 -9.89
C ASP A 65 15.03 -2.58 -10.91
N THR A 66 15.33 -3.87 -11.08
CA THR A 66 14.54 -4.74 -11.96
C THR A 66 13.12 -4.90 -11.44
N VAL A 67 12.94 -5.06 -10.12
CA VAL A 67 11.62 -5.22 -9.49
C VAL A 67 10.80 -3.94 -9.64
N GLN A 68 11.36 -2.78 -9.32
CA GLN A 68 10.64 -1.49 -9.35
C GLN A 68 10.31 -1.02 -10.76
N ASN A 69 11.13 -1.38 -11.76
CA ASN A 69 10.94 -0.94 -13.14
C ASN A 69 10.45 -2.08 -14.04
N GLY A 70 11.37 -2.94 -14.48
CA GLY A 70 11.09 -3.94 -15.52
C GLY A 70 9.99 -4.92 -15.14
N LEU A 71 10.07 -5.51 -13.95
CA LEU A 71 9.13 -6.52 -13.50
C LEU A 71 7.74 -5.94 -13.25
N ILE A 72 7.64 -4.83 -12.51
CA ILE A 72 6.35 -4.17 -12.25
C ILE A 72 5.67 -3.76 -13.55
N ASN A 73 6.40 -3.22 -14.53
CA ASN A 73 5.81 -2.86 -15.82
C ASN A 73 5.21 -4.07 -16.54
N ILE A 74 5.93 -5.20 -16.58
CA ILE A 74 5.45 -6.43 -17.23
C ILE A 74 4.23 -7.00 -16.50
N VAL A 75 4.32 -7.16 -15.17
CA VAL A 75 3.24 -7.73 -14.37
C VAL A 75 2.00 -6.83 -14.37
N THR A 76 2.17 -5.51 -14.39
CA THR A 76 1.04 -4.56 -14.46
C THR A 76 0.28 -4.68 -15.77
N ILE A 77 0.97 -4.89 -16.90
CA ILE A 77 0.32 -5.15 -18.19
C ILE A 77 -0.53 -6.42 -18.10
N PHE A 78 0.05 -7.53 -17.63
CA PHE A 78 -0.69 -8.79 -17.51
C PHE A 78 -1.84 -8.71 -16.52
N LEU A 79 -1.67 -8.01 -15.39
CA LEU A 79 -2.73 -7.77 -14.43
C LEU A 79 -3.85 -6.92 -15.05
N GLY A 80 -3.50 -5.86 -15.76
CA GLY A 80 -4.46 -4.99 -16.46
C GLY A 80 -5.29 -5.74 -17.49
N LEU A 81 -4.65 -6.57 -18.32
CA LEU A 81 -5.37 -7.44 -19.27
C LEU A 81 -6.25 -8.47 -18.54
N SER A 82 -5.74 -9.09 -17.48
CA SER A 82 -6.47 -10.11 -16.71
C SER A 82 -7.70 -9.54 -16.00
N VAL A 83 -7.59 -8.34 -15.44
CA VAL A 83 -8.72 -7.61 -14.82
C VAL A 83 -9.68 -7.13 -15.90
N GLY A 84 -9.19 -6.59 -17.01
CA GLY A 84 -10.00 -6.18 -18.16
C GLY A 84 -10.80 -7.33 -18.77
N ALA A 85 -10.24 -8.54 -18.81
CA ALA A 85 -10.93 -9.74 -19.26
C ALA A 85 -12.13 -10.14 -18.38
N LYS A 86 -12.22 -9.65 -17.14
CA LYS A 86 -13.38 -9.85 -16.26
C LYS A 86 -14.50 -8.82 -16.48
N LEU A 87 -14.29 -7.78 -17.30
CA LEU A 87 -15.27 -6.73 -17.61
C LEU A 87 -16.27 -7.14 -18.70
N VAL A 88 -16.68 -8.41 -18.75
CA VAL A 88 -17.72 -8.87 -19.67
C VAL A 88 -19.08 -8.27 -19.24
N ALA A 89 -19.94 -7.95 -20.20
CA ALA A 89 -21.18 -7.21 -19.98
C ALA A 89 -22.08 -7.83 -18.90
N ASP A 90 -22.13 -9.16 -18.80
CA ASP A 90 -22.89 -9.91 -17.81
C ASP A 90 -22.34 -9.77 -16.38
N LYS A 91 -21.06 -9.45 -16.22
CA LYS A 91 -20.41 -9.20 -14.92
C LYS A 91 -20.36 -7.72 -14.56
N PHE A 92 -20.27 -6.84 -15.54
CA PHE A 92 -20.17 -5.40 -15.32
C PHE A 92 -21.53 -4.70 -15.24
N LEU A 93 -22.50 -5.07 -16.07
CA LEU A 93 -23.84 -4.46 -16.08
C LEU A 93 -24.77 -5.15 -15.08
N GLN A 94 -24.32 -5.25 -13.83
CA GLN A 94 -25.10 -5.80 -12.72
C GLN A 94 -25.47 -4.68 -11.75
N PRO A 95 -26.66 -4.68 -11.13
CA PRO A 95 -27.01 -3.67 -10.13
C PRO A 95 -26.03 -3.64 -8.94
N GLN A 96 -25.33 -4.75 -8.68
CA GLN A 96 -24.24 -4.85 -7.70
C GLN A 96 -23.06 -3.93 -8.02
N THR A 97 -22.70 -3.72 -9.30
CA THR A 97 -21.54 -2.88 -9.66
C THR A 97 -21.80 -1.40 -9.37
N LEU A 98 -23.04 -0.94 -9.56
CA LEU A 98 -23.44 0.41 -9.15
C LEU A 98 -23.29 0.59 -7.64
N GLY A 99 -23.64 -0.43 -6.86
CA GLY A 99 -23.42 -0.46 -5.40
C GLY A 99 -21.94 -0.33 -5.03
N ILE A 100 -21.05 -1.06 -5.71
CA ILE A 100 -19.59 -0.98 -5.48
C ILE A 100 -19.06 0.43 -5.77
N LEU A 101 -19.50 1.06 -6.87
CA LEU A 101 -19.06 2.40 -7.26
C LEU A 101 -19.48 3.46 -6.23
N LEU A 102 -20.74 3.43 -5.78
CA LEU A 102 -21.25 4.37 -4.78
C LEU A 102 -20.60 4.16 -3.41
N LEU A 103 -20.48 2.90 -2.96
CA LEU A 103 -19.81 2.56 -1.71
C LEU A 103 -18.34 2.94 -1.73
N GLY A 104 -17.66 2.85 -2.88
CA GLY A 104 -16.26 3.26 -3.03
C GLY A 104 -16.04 4.74 -2.70
N VAL A 105 -16.90 5.62 -3.21
CA VAL A 105 -16.83 7.07 -2.92
C VAL A 105 -17.04 7.35 -1.43
N ILE A 106 -18.04 6.69 -0.83
CA ILE A 106 -18.35 6.84 0.60
C ILE A 106 -17.20 6.29 1.46
N ALA A 107 -16.62 5.14 1.09
CA ALA A 107 -15.49 4.53 1.80
C ALA A 107 -14.28 5.45 1.85
N PHE A 108 -13.93 6.12 0.75
CA PHE A 108 -12.88 7.15 0.75
C PHE A 108 -13.24 8.36 1.63
N GLY A 109 -14.51 8.80 1.63
CA GLY A 109 -14.98 9.88 2.49
C GLY A 109 -14.83 9.56 3.98
N ILE A 110 -15.26 8.36 4.40
CA ILE A 110 -15.14 7.90 5.79
C ILE A 110 -13.66 7.70 6.15
N GLY A 111 -12.86 7.09 5.28
CA GLY A 111 -11.43 6.87 5.54
C GLY A 111 -10.65 8.16 5.74
N THR A 112 -10.90 9.18 4.90
CA THR A 112 -10.26 10.50 5.05
C THR A 112 -10.76 11.25 6.29
N ALA A 113 -12.05 11.18 6.61
CA ALA A 113 -12.60 11.77 7.82
C ALA A 113 -12.04 11.12 9.09
N ALA A 114 -12.02 9.80 9.16
CA ALA A 114 -11.48 9.05 10.29
C ALA A 114 -9.98 9.29 10.47
N GLY A 115 -9.21 9.32 9.38
CA GLY A 115 -7.78 9.60 9.42
C GLY A 115 -7.47 11.00 9.98
N VAL A 116 -8.28 11.99 9.62
CA VAL A 116 -8.16 13.37 10.16
C VAL A 116 -8.62 13.46 11.62
N LEU A 117 -9.62 12.69 12.03
CA LEU A 117 -10.09 12.66 13.42
C LEU A 117 -9.11 11.97 14.37
N MET A 118 -8.27 11.07 13.85
CA MET A 118 -7.24 10.37 14.63
C MET A 118 -5.89 11.11 14.66
N ALA A 119 -5.68 12.06 13.75
CA ALA A 119 -4.47 12.87 13.61
C ALA A 119 -4.39 13.98 14.67
#